data_AF-A0A9P4HDF3-F1
#
_entry.id   AF-A0A9P4HDF3-F1
#
_cell.length_a   1.000
_cell.length_b   1.000
_cell.length_c   1.000
_cell.angle_alpha   90.00
_cell.angle_beta   90.00
_cell.angle_gamma   90.00
#
_symmetry.space_group_name_H-M   'P 1'
#
loop_
_entity.id
_entity.type
_entity.pdbx_description
1 polymer ?
#
loop_
_entity_poly.entity_id
_entity_poly.type
_entity_poly.pdbx_seq_one_letter_code
_entity_poly.pdbx_strand_id
1 'polypeptide(L)'
;MSTTAPSASVLPQAPWKQLFDEHISKMKSPEFVLGTLNFAPKGSPTPYVPRVRYCIFRGFWAELPENKHNDAERNPKVFASDCPTFTTDVRMEKVAQIFATSAGHAESKDQIQGSGGGGPVEAVYWISEVGTQWRIKGRAFVIADDIEGDEESSGVRTVKSEVGKRMRVLEEGKEGGWSWEKELTGFFGNQSPGIKGSFKNPPPGTSTDKLYDEKNLALGSKTQDLHDPVARKNFRLVVIVPDSVEQTDLSDPEKGRRYKYTFDDSTRANAGWRTEELWP
;
A
#
# COMPACT_ATOMS: atom_id res chain seq x y z
N MET A 1 9.84 -8.48 -24.22
CA MET A 1 11.00 -7.73 -23.71
C MET A 1 10.78 -6.25 -23.96
N SER A 2 9.95 -5.59 -23.15
CA SER A 2 9.81 -4.13 -23.15
C SER A 2 10.18 -3.65 -21.77
N THR A 3 11.48 -3.41 -21.57
CA THR A 3 12.05 -2.81 -20.37
C THR A 3 11.92 -1.30 -20.49
N THR A 4 10.73 -0.76 -20.28
CA THR A 4 10.56 0.67 -19.99
C THR A 4 10.55 0.86 -18.47
N ALA A 5 11.64 0.46 -17.83
CA ALA A 5 11.94 0.96 -16.49
C ALA A 5 12.20 2.48 -16.64
N PRO A 6 11.47 3.36 -15.94
CA PRO A 6 11.78 4.77 -15.92
C PRO A 6 13.22 4.97 -15.43
N SER A 7 13.90 6.03 -15.89
CA SER A 7 15.23 6.38 -15.41
C SER A 7 15.20 6.49 -13.89
N ALA A 8 15.91 5.60 -13.20
CA ALA A 8 15.96 5.54 -11.75
C ALA A 8 16.28 6.91 -11.16
N SER A 9 15.44 7.38 -10.26
CA SER A 9 15.72 8.61 -9.54
C SER A 9 16.69 8.27 -8.40
N VAL A 10 17.90 8.84 -8.43
CA VAL A 10 18.88 8.81 -7.32
C VAL A 10 18.44 9.76 -6.21
N LEU A 11 17.13 9.87 -5.97
CA LEU A 11 16.62 10.74 -4.92
C LEU A 11 17.07 10.16 -3.58
N PRO A 12 17.48 10.97 -2.60
CA PRO A 12 17.72 10.48 -1.25
C PRO A 12 16.43 9.95 -0.59
N GLN A 13 16.54 9.40 0.61
CA GLN A 13 15.38 9.05 1.42
C GLN A 13 14.54 10.30 1.73
N ALA A 14 13.21 10.17 1.77
CA ALA A 14 12.36 11.28 2.18
C ALA A 14 12.71 11.75 3.60
N PRO A 15 12.71 13.09 3.87
CA PRO A 15 13.16 13.66 5.14
C PRO A 15 12.30 13.24 6.35
N TRP A 16 11.08 12.76 6.10
CA TRP A 16 10.14 12.32 7.14
C TRP A 16 10.23 10.83 7.46
N LYS A 17 10.82 10.01 6.58
CA LYS A 17 10.72 8.54 6.65
C LYS A 17 11.38 7.98 7.90
N GLN A 18 12.59 8.42 8.22
CA GLN A 18 13.33 7.92 9.38
C GLN A 18 12.58 8.17 10.70
N LEU A 19 12.05 9.39 10.89
CA LEU A 19 11.29 9.73 12.09
C LEU A 19 9.95 8.98 12.15
N PHE A 20 9.29 8.83 11.00
CA PHE A 20 8.08 8.01 10.90
C PHE A 20 8.35 6.56 11.31
N ASP A 21 9.42 5.93 10.81
CA ASP A 21 9.82 4.57 11.19
C ASP A 21 10.11 4.46 12.69
N GLU A 22 10.83 5.43 13.26
CA GLU A 22 11.07 5.49 14.71
C GLU A 22 9.76 5.53 15.50
N HIS A 23 8.81 6.38 15.10
CA HIS A 23 7.52 6.52 15.78
C HIS A 23 6.67 5.24 15.65
N ILE A 24 6.55 4.69 14.44
CA ILE A 24 5.78 3.46 14.19
C ILE A 24 6.36 2.29 14.98
N SER A 25 7.68 2.22 15.18
CA SER A 25 8.32 1.18 15.99
C SER A 25 7.88 1.15 17.45
N LYS A 26 7.29 2.24 17.96
CA LYS A 26 6.75 2.33 19.32
C LYS A 26 5.35 1.72 19.45
N MET A 27 4.63 1.55 18.34
CA MET A 27 3.29 0.98 18.34
C MET A 27 3.36 -0.54 18.58
N LYS A 28 2.52 -1.07 19.47
CA LYS A 28 2.38 -2.54 19.67
C LYS A 28 1.94 -3.26 18.39
N SER A 29 1.09 -2.59 17.62
CA SER A 29 0.56 -3.02 16.33
C SER A 29 0.57 -1.77 15.45
N PRO A 30 1.19 -1.79 14.27
CA PRO A 30 1.31 -0.61 13.43
C PRO A 30 0.01 -0.38 12.64
N GLU A 31 -1.08 -0.13 13.36
CA GLU A 31 -2.42 0.11 12.84
C GLU A 31 -2.62 1.56 12.41
N PHE A 32 -3.39 1.78 11.35
CA PHE A 32 -3.70 3.12 10.86
C PHE A 32 -5.11 3.19 10.28
N VAL A 33 -5.67 4.38 10.23
CA VAL A 33 -6.97 4.63 9.59
C VAL A 33 -6.73 4.94 8.12
N LEU A 34 -7.33 4.16 7.22
CA LEU A 34 -7.33 4.41 5.78
C LEU A 34 -8.62 5.10 5.35
N GLY A 35 -8.52 6.35 4.93
CA GLY A 35 -9.53 7.09 4.18
C GLY A 35 -9.49 6.76 2.69
N THR A 36 -10.65 6.44 2.11
CA THR A 36 -10.87 6.31 0.66
C THR A 36 -12.15 7.05 0.27
N LEU A 37 -12.37 7.20 -1.02
CA LEU A 37 -13.60 7.79 -1.56
C LEU A 37 -14.46 6.73 -2.25
N ASN A 38 -15.78 6.88 -2.14
CA ASN A 38 -16.74 6.15 -2.96
C ASN A 38 -17.62 7.14 -3.70
N PHE A 39 -18.11 6.78 -4.89
CA PHE A 39 -19.12 7.57 -5.56
C PHE A 39 -20.37 7.69 -4.68
N ALA A 40 -20.89 8.91 -4.60
CA ALA A 40 -22.09 9.16 -3.83
C ALA A 40 -23.33 8.60 -4.56
N PRO A 41 -24.35 8.13 -3.82
CA PRO A 41 -25.63 7.76 -4.42
C PRO A 41 -26.22 8.90 -5.25
N LYS A 42 -27.00 8.56 -6.29
CA LYS A 42 -27.71 9.55 -7.11
C LYS A 42 -28.57 10.46 -6.22
N GLY A 43 -28.45 11.78 -6.41
CA GLY A 43 -29.14 12.79 -5.61
C GLY A 43 -28.40 13.26 -4.35
N SER A 44 -27.17 12.77 -4.12
CA SER A 44 -26.31 13.26 -3.04
C SER A 44 -25.82 14.70 -3.29
N PRO A 45 -25.56 15.49 -2.24
CA PRO A 45 -25.09 16.88 -2.38
C PRO A 45 -23.64 16.99 -2.88
N THR A 46 -22.86 15.90 -2.81
CA THR A 46 -21.48 15.82 -3.28
C THR A 46 -21.31 14.59 -4.17
N PRO A 47 -20.35 14.59 -5.11
CA PRO A 47 -20.11 13.44 -6.00
C PRO A 47 -19.44 12.26 -5.30
N TYR A 48 -18.83 12.49 -4.13
CA TYR A 48 -18.12 11.47 -3.36
C TYR A 48 -18.55 11.46 -1.90
N VAL A 49 -18.47 10.27 -1.28
CA VAL A 49 -18.65 10.08 0.17
C VAL A 49 -17.39 9.39 0.72
N PRO A 50 -16.80 9.90 1.81
CA PRO A 50 -15.63 9.28 2.41
C PRO A 50 -15.98 7.91 3.03
N ARG A 51 -14.98 7.04 3.09
CA ARG A 51 -15.04 5.76 3.80
C ARG A 51 -13.75 5.59 4.61
N VAL A 52 -13.88 5.05 5.80
CA VAL A 52 -12.77 4.87 6.73
C VAL A 52 -12.80 3.47 7.33
N ARG A 53 -11.62 2.93 7.64
CA ARG A 53 -11.41 1.66 8.34
C ARG A 53 -9.98 1.57 8.85
N TYR A 54 -9.73 0.69 9.81
CA TYR A 54 -8.37 0.34 10.20
C TYR A 54 -7.70 -0.61 9.19
N CYS A 55 -6.40 -0.41 9.00
CA CYS A 55 -5.48 -1.25 8.25
C CYS A 55 -4.19 -1.42 9.08
N ILE A 56 -3.31 -2.33 8.65
CA ILE A 56 -2.01 -2.57 9.30
C ILE A 56 -0.91 -2.20 8.30
N PHE A 57 0.01 -1.33 8.72
CA PHE A 57 1.20 -1.00 7.96
C PHE A 57 2.14 -2.22 7.91
N ARG A 58 2.59 -2.57 6.71
CA ARG A 58 3.38 -3.78 6.45
C ARG A 58 4.84 -3.50 6.08
N GLY A 59 5.28 -2.25 6.22
CA GLY A 59 6.58 -1.79 5.78
C GLY A 59 6.49 -0.97 4.50
N PHE A 60 7.64 -0.57 3.99
CA PHE A 60 7.76 0.17 2.73
C PHE A 60 7.97 -0.77 1.55
N TRP A 61 7.47 -0.36 0.38
CA TRP A 61 7.64 -1.12 -0.86
C TRP A 61 9.12 -1.22 -1.23
N ALA A 62 9.56 -2.41 -1.67
CA ALA A 62 10.97 -2.77 -1.91
C ALA A 62 11.85 -2.80 -0.65
N GLU A 63 11.27 -2.66 0.54
CA GLU A 63 11.97 -2.70 1.82
C GLU A 63 11.34 -3.73 2.77
N LEU A 64 10.87 -4.87 2.24
CA LEU A 64 10.26 -5.94 3.02
C LEU A 64 11.12 -6.27 4.26
N PRO A 65 10.59 -6.12 5.49
CA PRO A 65 11.35 -6.38 6.71
C PRO A 65 11.85 -7.82 6.81
N GLU A 66 12.98 -8.02 7.49
CA GLU A 66 13.50 -9.38 7.70
C GLU A 66 12.60 -10.16 8.66
N ASN A 67 12.26 -11.39 8.28
CA ASN A 67 11.47 -12.29 9.11
C ASN A 67 11.95 -13.72 8.91
N LYS A 68 12.50 -14.32 9.97
CA LYS A 68 13.01 -15.70 9.97
C LYS A 68 11.96 -16.77 9.70
N HIS A 69 10.68 -16.41 9.79
CA HIS A 69 9.54 -17.30 9.52
C HIS A 69 8.99 -17.17 8.10
N ASN A 70 9.56 -16.27 7.29
CA ASN A 70 9.20 -16.11 5.89
C ASN A 70 10.19 -16.90 5.03
N ASP A 71 9.70 -17.95 4.38
CA ASP A 71 10.45 -18.86 3.52
C ASP A 71 10.42 -18.45 2.04
N ALA A 72 9.76 -17.34 1.70
CA ALA A 72 9.75 -16.81 0.34
C ALA A 72 11.14 -16.37 -0.11
N GLU A 73 11.46 -16.63 -1.39
CA GLU A 73 12.66 -16.07 -2.01
C GLU A 73 12.61 -14.54 -1.94
N ARG A 74 13.67 -13.92 -1.41
CA ARG A 74 13.74 -12.47 -1.25
C ARG A 74 14.44 -11.82 -2.43
N ASN A 75 13.93 -10.65 -2.81
CA ASN A 75 14.65 -9.77 -3.71
C ASN A 75 15.99 -9.32 -3.10
N PRO A 76 17.02 -9.09 -3.93
CA PRO A 76 18.21 -8.37 -3.49
C PRO A 76 17.83 -6.93 -3.11
N LYS A 77 18.58 -6.32 -2.17
CA LYS A 77 18.34 -4.95 -1.67
C LYS A 77 18.81 -3.89 -2.69
N VAL A 78 18.30 -3.94 -3.91
CA VAL A 78 18.68 -3.05 -5.02
C VAL A 78 17.77 -1.83 -5.14
N PHE A 79 16.57 -1.89 -4.58
CA PHE A 79 15.62 -0.77 -4.54
C PHE A 79 15.19 -0.44 -3.12
N ALA A 80 14.77 0.81 -2.91
CA ALA A 80 14.08 1.29 -1.71
C ALA A 80 13.01 2.31 -2.10
N SER A 81 12.01 2.55 -1.25
CA SER A 81 10.98 3.57 -1.52
C SER A 81 10.42 4.17 -0.23
N ASP A 82 9.80 5.34 -0.33
CA ASP A 82 9.03 5.92 0.78
C ASP A 82 7.54 5.56 0.68
N CYS A 83 7.19 4.48 -0.04
CA CYS A 83 5.81 4.09 -0.28
C CYS A 83 5.32 3.08 0.77
N PRO A 84 4.47 3.49 1.75
CA PRO A 84 3.97 2.57 2.76
C PRO A 84 3.02 1.55 2.15
N THR A 85 3.03 0.34 2.71
CA THR A 85 2.23 -0.78 2.21
C THR A 85 1.25 -1.31 3.24
N PHE A 86 0.16 -1.90 2.77
CA PHE A 86 -0.74 -2.72 3.56
C PHE A 86 -1.32 -3.86 2.72
N THR A 87 -1.84 -4.90 3.36
CA THR A 87 -2.46 -6.04 2.68
C THR A 87 -3.98 -6.00 2.83
N THR A 88 -4.72 -6.47 1.82
CA THR A 88 -6.18 -6.51 1.83
C THR A 88 -6.70 -7.65 0.98
N ASP A 89 -7.96 -8.02 1.18
CA ASP A 89 -8.68 -8.93 0.31
C ASP A 89 -9.30 -8.15 -0.86
N VAL A 90 -9.18 -8.67 -2.09
CA VAL A 90 -9.74 -8.08 -3.32
C VAL A 90 -11.25 -7.81 -3.22
N ARG A 91 -11.96 -8.61 -2.41
CA ARG A 91 -13.41 -8.55 -2.24
C ARG A 91 -13.84 -7.42 -1.29
N MET A 92 -12.91 -6.78 -0.58
CA MET A 92 -13.24 -5.65 0.30
C MET A 92 -13.52 -4.37 -0.50
N GLU A 93 -14.49 -3.59 -0.04
CA GLU A 93 -14.94 -2.37 -0.73
C GLU A 93 -13.80 -1.39 -1.07
N LYS A 94 -12.77 -1.31 -0.20
CA LYS A 94 -11.64 -0.39 -0.39
C LYS A 94 -10.90 -0.63 -1.70
N VAL A 95 -10.86 -1.87 -2.19
CA VAL A 95 -10.21 -2.21 -3.47
C VAL A 95 -11.02 -1.59 -4.60
N ALA A 96 -12.32 -1.86 -4.66
CA ALA A 96 -13.21 -1.24 -5.64
C ALA A 96 -13.17 0.30 -5.57
N GLN A 97 -13.10 0.89 -4.38
CA GLN A 97 -12.98 2.34 -4.17
C GLN A 97 -11.68 2.92 -4.76
N ILE A 98 -10.55 2.24 -4.57
CA ILE A 98 -9.24 2.65 -5.14
C ILE A 98 -9.27 2.62 -6.67
N PHE A 99 -9.93 1.63 -7.27
CA PHE A 99 -10.06 1.53 -8.73
C PHE A 99 -11.10 2.51 -9.29
N ALA A 100 -12.25 2.66 -8.62
CA ALA A 100 -13.35 3.50 -9.09
C ALA A 100 -13.03 4.99 -9.05
N THR A 101 -12.02 5.41 -8.27
CA THR A 101 -11.65 6.83 -8.11
C THR A 101 -10.29 7.17 -8.71
N SER A 102 -9.68 6.25 -9.48
CA SER A 102 -8.45 6.52 -10.23
C SER A 102 -8.74 7.25 -11.54
N ALA A 103 -7.74 7.92 -12.12
CA ALA A 103 -7.91 8.68 -13.37
C ALA A 103 -8.37 7.82 -14.57
N GLY A 104 -8.03 6.52 -14.58
CA GLY A 104 -8.48 5.59 -15.61
C GLY A 104 -9.88 5.04 -15.36
N HIS A 105 -10.29 4.96 -14.09
CA HIS A 105 -11.49 4.29 -13.57
C HIS A 105 -11.62 2.81 -14.01
N ALA A 106 -11.91 1.88 -13.10
CA ALA A 106 -12.35 0.55 -13.53
C ALA A 106 -13.81 0.59 -14.01
N GLU A 107 -14.05 0.16 -15.23
CA GLU A 107 -15.37 0.06 -15.85
C GLU A 107 -16.02 -1.31 -15.61
N SER A 108 -15.23 -2.33 -15.25
CA SER A 108 -15.71 -3.68 -14.98
C SER A 108 -15.15 -4.27 -13.69
N LYS A 109 -15.85 -5.29 -13.16
CA LYS A 109 -15.39 -6.04 -11.97
C LYS A 109 -14.11 -6.84 -12.24
N ASP A 110 -13.89 -7.24 -13.48
CA ASP A 110 -12.72 -8.05 -13.87
C ASP A 110 -11.44 -7.21 -13.81
N GLN A 111 -11.51 -5.92 -14.16
CA GLN A 111 -10.39 -5.00 -14.02
C GLN A 111 -9.94 -4.81 -12.56
N ILE A 112 -10.86 -4.96 -11.59
CA ILE A 112 -10.58 -4.85 -10.16
C ILE A 112 -9.89 -6.11 -9.62
N GLN A 113 -9.92 -7.23 -10.37
CA GLN A 113 -9.26 -8.46 -9.94
C GLN A 113 -7.74 -8.40 -10.08
N GLY A 114 -7.21 -7.66 -11.05
CA GLY A 114 -5.78 -7.56 -11.33
C GLY A 114 -5.07 -6.42 -10.59
N SER A 115 -3.85 -6.14 -11.04
CA SER A 115 -3.05 -5.00 -10.60
C SER A 115 -3.57 -3.70 -11.22
N GLY A 116 -3.52 -2.59 -10.49
CA GLY A 116 -4.02 -1.31 -10.98
C GLY A 116 -4.35 -0.31 -9.87
N GLY A 117 -5.41 0.48 -10.07
CA GLY A 117 -5.86 1.49 -9.10
C GLY A 117 -5.34 2.89 -9.41
N GLY A 118 -4.89 3.60 -8.39
CA GLY A 118 -4.44 4.99 -8.46
C GLY A 118 -5.44 5.99 -7.87
N GLY A 119 -6.48 5.54 -7.18
CA GLY A 119 -7.44 6.40 -6.49
C GLY A 119 -6.82 7.09 -5.26
N PRO A 120 -7.32 8.29 -4.90
CA PRO A 120 -6.80 9.07 -3.78
C PRO A 120 -7.11 8.41 -2.43
N VAL A 121 -6.13 8.44 -1.53
CA VAL A 121 -6.24 7.93 -0.17
C VAL A 121 -5.58 8.86 0.84
N GLU A 122 -5.99 8.73 2.10
CA GLU A 122 -5.32 9.33 3.24
C GLU A 122 -5.14 8.28 4.33
N ALA A 123 -3.89 8.00 4.72
CA ALA A 123 -3.56 7.12 5.83
C ALA A 123 -3.22 7.95 7.06
N VAL A 124 -3.90 7.72 8.19
CA VAL A 124 -3.72 8.45 9.44
C VAL A 124 -3.22 7.52 10.54
N TYR A 125 -2.10 7.89 11.15
CA TYR A 125 -1.45 7.16 12.24
C TYR A 125 -1.49 8.05 13.47
N TRP A 126 -1.97 7.51 14.59
CA TRP A 126 -1.82 8.14 15.90
C TRP A 126 -0.87 7.31 16.74
N ILE A 127 0.31 7.86 17.06
CA ILE A 127 1.30 7.20 17.89
C ILE A 127 1.28 7.87 19.25
N SER A 128 0.46 7.29 20.14
CA SER A 128 0.23 7.82 21.49
C SER A 128 1.50 7.94 22.32
N GLU A 129 2.44 7.02 22.12
CA GLU A 129 3.70 6.87 22.86
C GLU A 129 4.63 8.08 22.69
N VAL A 130 4.47 8.83 21.60
CA VAL A 130 5.26 10.03 21.27
C VAL A 130 4.36 11.24 21.00
N GLY A 131 3.06 11.17 21.32
CA GLY A 131 2.11 12.26 21.12
C GLY A 131 2.06 12.82 19.70
N THR A 132 2.29 11.99 18.67
CA THR A 132 2.40 12.45 17.28
C THR A 132 1.38 11.78 16.36
N GLN A 133 0.74 12.60 15.51
CA GLN A 133 -0.08 12.12 14.40
C GLN A 133 0.68 12.24 13.08
N TRP A 134 0.64 11.19 12.25
CA TRP A 134 1.08 11.25 10.85
C TRP A 134 -0.11 11.12 9.92
N ARG A 135 -0.16 11.93 8.86
CA ARG A 135 -1.13 11.82 7.77
C ARG A 135 -0.39 11.71 6.46
N ILE A 136 -0.57 10.61 5.74
CA ILE A 136 0.04 10.35 4.43
C ILE A 136 -1.07 10.41 3.39
N LYS A 137 -1.05 11.44 2.55
CA LYS A 137 -1.99 11.64 1.46
C LYS A 137 -1.33 11.28 0.14
N GLY A 138 -2.05 10.57 -0.71
CA GLY A 138 -1.52 10.21 -2.02
C GLY A 138 -2.46 9.31 -2.81
N ARG A 139 -1.87 8.47 -3.66
CA ARG A 139 -2.59 7.54 -4.52
C ARG A 139 -2.25 6.11 -4.14
N ALA A 140 -3.26 5.23 -4.08
CA ALA A 140 -3.06 3.83 -3.74
C ALA A 140 -3.08 2.96 -5.00
N PHE A 141 -2.12 2.04 -5.10
CA PHE A 141 -1.97 1.09 -6.19
C PHE A 141 -2.07 -0.33 -5.66
N VAL A 142 -2.87 -1.15 -6.31
CA VAL A 142 -3.12 -2.55 -5.95
C VAL A 142 -2.22 -3.43 -6.80
N ILE A 143 -1.52 -4.36 -6.16
CA ILE A 143 -0.66 -5.36 -6.77
C ILE A 143 -1.30 -6.74 -6.53
N ALA A 144 -1.45 -7.50 -7.60
CA ALA A 144 -1.98 -8.86 -7.62
C ALA A 144 -1.04 -9.81 -8.38
N ASP A 145 -1.42 -11.08 -8.51
CA ASP A 145 -0.61 -12.12 -9.13
C ASP A 145 -0.34 -11.89 -10.63
N ASP A 146 -1.07 -10.98 -11.28
CA ASP A 146 -0.87 -10.62 -12.69
C ASP A 146 0.31 -9.65 -12.94
N ILE A 147 1.00 -9.17 -11.89
CA ILE A 147 2.01 -8.10 -12.00
C ILE A 147 3.19 -8.44 -12.92
N GLU A 148 3.51 -9.72 -13.08
CA GLU A 148 4.56 -10.24 -13.98
C GLU A 148 4.02 -11.39 -14.87
N GLY A 149 2.74 -11.35 -15.24
CA GLY A 149 2.14 -12.32 -16.16
C GLY A 149 2.57 -12.16 -17.63
N ASP A 150 2.16 -13.12 -18.47
CA ASP A 150 2.54 -13.19 -19.91
C ASP A 150 2.08 -11.97 -20.73
N GLU A 151 0.90 -11.42 -20.41
CA GLU A 151 0.35 -10.22 -21.04
C GLU A 151 0.23 -9.08 -20.02
N GLU A 152 0.92 -7.96 -20.28
CA GLU A 152 0.80 -6.79 -19.42
C GLU A 152 -0.52 -6.04 -19.67
N SER A 153 -1.41 -6.08 -18.69
CA SER A 153 -2.61 -5.25 -18.67
C SER A 153 -2.27 -3.76 -18.57
N SER A 154 -3.23 -2.89 -18.90
CA SER A 154 -3.06 -1.44 -18.67
C SER A 154 -2.84 -1.12 -17.19
N GLY A 155 -3.50 -1.85 -16.29
CA GLY A 155 -3.33 -1.72 -14.84
C GLY A 155 -1.91 -2.07 -14.38
N VAL A 156 -1.34 -3.16 -14.87
CA VAL A 156 0.07 -3.54 -14.63
C VAL A 156 1.03 -2.44 -15.07
N ARG A 157 0.86 -1.90 -16.28
CA ARG A 157 1.69 -0.79 -16.78
C ARG A 157 1.58 0.45 -15.90
N THR A 158 0.37 0.80 -15.46
CA THR A 158 0.16 1.93 -14.55
C THR A 158 0.86 1.72 -13.21
N VAL A 159 0.73 0.54 -12.59
CA VAL A 159 1.40 0.21 -11.32
C VAL A 159 2.92 0.31 -11.48
N LYS A 160 3.50 -0.39 -12.47
CA LYS A 160 4.94 -0.39 -12.70
C LYS A 160 5.48 1.02 -12.97
N SER A 161 4.72 1.85 -13.71
CA SER A 161 5.11 3.23 -13.98
C SER A 161 5.04 4.12 -12.74
N GLU A 162 3.90 4.17 -12.06
CA GLU A 162 3.66 5.14 -10.98
C GLU A 162 4.38 4.76 -9.69
N VAL A 163 4.40 3.47 -9.33
CA VAL A 163 5.16 2.99 -8.18
C VAL A 163 6.66 2.94 -8.50
N GLY A 164 7.03 2.51 -9.71
CA GLY A 164 8.44 2.44 -10.14
C GLY A 164 9.15 3.80 -10.14
N LYS A 165 8.46 4.89 -10.50
CA LYS A 165 9.00 6.26 -10.38
C LYS A 165 9.39 6.65 -8.95
N ARG A 166 8.82 5.98 -7.94
CA ARG A 166 9.07 6.22 -6.51
C ARG A 166 10.10 5.26 -5.92
N MET A 167 10.59 4.32 -6.70
CA MET A 167 11.66 3.41 -6.31
C MET A 167 13.01 4.07 -6.59
N ARG A 168 13.86 4.11 -5.57
CA ARG A 168 15.25 4.55 -5.64
C ARG A 168 16.15 3.36 -5.85
N VAL A 169 17.13 3.48 -6.73
CA VAL A 169 18.20 2.48 -6.87
C VAL A 169 19.21 2.66 -5.75
N LEU A 170 19.49 1.57 -5.04
CA LEU A 170 20.55 1.48 -4.03
C LEU A 170 21.85 0.92 -4.60
N GLU A 171 21.74 0.01 -5.58
CA GLU A 171 22.87 -0.65 -6.22
C GLU A 171 22.69 -0.64 -7.75
N GLU A 172 23.34 0.32 -8.42
CA GLU A 172 23.28 0.45 -9.88
C GLU A 172 23.80 -0.80 -10.60
N GLY A 173 23.12 -1.19 -11.69
CA GLY A 173 23.49 -2.33 -12.53
C GLY A 173 23.02 -3.70 -12.01
N LYS A 174 22.32 -3.75 -10.87
CA LYS A 174 21.74 -4.99 -10.30
C LYS A 174 20.21 -5.04 -10.34
N GLU A 175 19.58 -4.05 -10.98
CA GLU A 175 18.13 -3.89 -11.04
C GLU A 175 17.43 -5.10 -11.67
N GLY A 176 18.09 -5.74 -12.65
CA GLY A 176 17.56 -6.94 -13.32
C GLY A 176 17.42 -8.17 -12.42
N GLY A 177 17.99 -8.16 -11.21
CA GLY A 177 17.81 -9.22 -10.22
C GLY A 177 16.56 -9.08 -9.34
N TRP A 178 15.83 -7.97 -9.46
CA TRP A 178 14.64 -7.68 -8.65
C TRP A 178 13.35 -7.99 -9.43
N SER A 179 12.36 -8.56 -8.74
CA SER A 179 11.08 -8.98 -9.31
C SER A 179 9.90 -8.47 -8.47
N TRP A 180 8.85 -7.99 -9.15
CA TRP A 180 7.61 -7.57 -8.51
C TRP A 180 6.89 -8.76 -7.86
N GLU A 181 6.88 -9.93 -8.53
CA GLU A 181 6.25 -11.14 -8.01
C GLU A 181 6.96 -11.68 -6.77
N LYS A 182 8.30 -11.66 -6.75
CA LYS A 182 9.09 -12.01 -5.56
C LYS A 182 8.75 -11.10 -4.38
N GLU A 183 8.61 -9.80 -4.63
CA GLU A 183 8.25 -8.85 -3.59
C GLU A 183 6.83 -9.13 -3.06
N LEU A 184 5.85 -9.30 -3.96
CA LEU A 184 4.47 -9.64 -3.61
C LEU A 184 4.39 -10.93 -2.78
N THR A 185 5.12 -11.96 -3.20
CA THR A 185 5.21 -13.24 -2.50
C THR A 185 5.90 -13.13 -1.16
N GLY A 186 6.96 -12.32 -1.08
CA GLY A 186 7.61 -11.95 0.18
C GLY A 186 6.64 -11.31 1.17
N PHE A 187 5.82 -10.35 0.74
CA PHE A 187 4.81 -9.72 1.60
C PHE A 187 3.71 -10.68 2.07
N PHE A 188 3.28 -11.62 1.22
CA PHE A 188 2.34 -12.68 1.59
C PHE A 188 2.96 -13.64 2.61
N GLY A 189 4.17 -14.12 2.34
CA GLY A 189 4.92 -15.03 3.22
C GLY A 189 5.27 -14.40 4.58
N ASN A 190 5.40 -13.08 4.63
CA ASN A 190 5.66 -12.34 5.87
C ASN A 190 4.45 -12.29 6.82
N GLN A 191 3.27 -12.74 6.37
CA GLN A 191 2.08 -12.82 7.21
C GLN A 191 2.07 -14.10 8.07
N SER A 192 1.46 -14.01 9.25
CA SER A 192 1.25 -15.20 10.08
C SER A 192 0.30 -16.20 9.36
N PRO A 193 0.35 -17.50 9.70
CA PRO A 193 -0.47 -18.52 9.02
C PRO A 193 -1.97 -18.25 9.10
N GLY A 194 -2.43 -17.65 10.21
CA GLY A 194 -3.82 -17.24 10.39
C GLY A 194 -4.20 -16.05 9.51
N ILE A 195 -3.30 -15.08 9.31
CA ILE A 195 -3.54 -13.97 8.39
C ILE A 195 -3.54 -14.47 6.94
N LYS A 196 -2.58 -15.32 6.54
CA LYS A 196 -2.59 -15.97 5.22
C LYS A 196 -3.90 -16.74 4.98
N GLY A 197 -4.35 -17.50 5.98
CA GLY A 197 -5.60 -18.25 5.90
C GLY A 197 -6.87 -17.38 5.88
N SER A 198 -6.82 -16.15 6.39
CA SER A 198 -7.98 -15.24 6.39
C SER A 198 -8.47 -14.84 5.00
N PHE A 199 -7.61 -14.93 3.97
CA PHE A 199 -7.99 -14.74 2.57
C PHE A 199 -8.90 -15.87 2.05
N LYS A 200 -9.06 -16.95 2.81
CA LYS A 200 -10.00 -18.05 2.55
C LYS A 200 -11.29 -17.90 3.36
N ASN A 201 -11.51 -16.78 4.03
CA ASN A 201 -12.77 -16.54 4.71
C ASN A 201 -13.92 -16.33 3.70
N PRO A 202 -15.19 -16.49 4.13
CA PRO A 202 -16.35 -16.05 3.37
C PRO A 202 -16.22 -14.57 2.95
N PRO A 203 -16.86 -14.14 1.84
CA PRO A 203 -16.67 -12.80 1.31
C PRO A 203 -16.94 -11.69 2.35
N PRO A 204 -15.97 -10.80 2.61
CA PRO A 204 -16.10 -9.80 3.66
C PRO A 204 -17.23 -8.80 3.36
N GLY A 205 -17.94 -8.36 4.40
CA GLY A 205 -19.03 -7.39 4.28
C GLY A 205 -20.32 -7.96 3.66
N THR A 206 -20.40 -9.27 3.43
CA THR A 206 -21.63 -9.93 2.98
C THR A 206 -22.45 -10.47 4.15
N SER A 207 -23.78 -10.57 3.97
CA SER A 207 -24.67 -11.15 4.99
C SER A 207 -24.30 -12.60 5.29
N THR A 208 -24.41 -13.01 6.56
CA THR A 208 -24.18 -14.38 7.01
C THR A 208 -25.19 -15.38 6.43
N ASP A 209 -26.34 -14.91 5.97
CA ASP A 209 -27.38 -15.76 5.34
C ASP A 209 -27.09 -16.03 3.85
N LYS A 210 -26.09 -15.36 3.27
CA LYS A 210 -25.76 -15.49 1.86
C LYS A 210 -24.86 -16.72 1.66
N LEU A 211 -25.26 -17.59 0.74
CA LEU A 211 -24.44 -18.72 0.32
C LEU A 211 -23.10 -18.26 -0.24
N TYR A 212 -22.05 -19.01 0.07
CA TYR A 212 -20.70 -18.85 -0.45
C TYR A 212 -20.11 -20.22 -0.79
N ASP A 213 -18.91 -20.24 -1.38
CA ASP A 213 -18.20 -21.49 -1.69
C ASP A 213 -17.67 -22.15 -0.41
N GLU A 214 -18.50 -22.94 0.26
CA GLU A 214 -18.16 -23.66 1.50
C GLU A 214 -17.07 -24.72 1.31
N LYS A 215 -16.77 -25.12 0.07
CA LYS A 215 -15.72 -26.11 -0.21
C LYS A 215 -14.33 -25.49 -0.09
N ASN A 216 -14.17 -24.25 -0.56
CA ASN A 216 -12.87 -23.58 -0.61
C ASN A 216 -12.72 -22.48 0.45
N LEU A 217 -13.83 -21.97 0.98
CA LEU A 217 -13.84 -20.87 1.94
C LEU A 217 -14.36 -21.33 3.31
N ALA A 218 -13.66 -20.97 4.38
CA ALA A 218 -14.05 -21.25 5.75
C ALA A 218 -13.39 -20.27 6.72
N LEU A 219 -14.13 -19.88 7.76
CA LEU A 219 -13.59 -19.09 8.87
C LEU A 219 -12.51 -19.86 9.63
N GLY A 220 -11.52 -19.14 10.16
CA GLY A 220 -10.47 -19.74 10.99
C GLY A 220 -9.45 -20.59 10.22
N SER A 221 -9.51 -20.58 8.89
CA SER A 221 -8.51 -21.21 8.02
C SER A 221 -7.10 -20.72 8.36
N LYS A 222 -6.12 -21.61 8.23
CA LYS A 222 -4.68 -21.30 8.33
C LYS A 222 -4.00 -21.90 7.11
N THR A 223 -2.95 -21.24 6.61
CA THR A 223 -2.09 -21.83 5.58
C THR A 223 -0.64 -21.39 5.79
N GLN A 224 0.28 -22.30 5.53
CA GLN A 224 1.71 -22.01 5.43
C GLN A 224 2.15 -21.83 3.97
N ASP A 225 1.43 -22.46 3.05
CA ASP A 225 1.75 -22.49 1.63
C ASP A 225 1.74 -21.07 1.03
N LEU A 226 2.89 -20.66 0.47
CA LEU A 226 3.09 -19.39 -0.20
C LEU A 226 2.25 -19.26 -1.48
N HIS A 227 1.84 -20.40 -2.05
CA HIS A 227 1.13 -20.51 -3.32
C HIS A 227 -0.28 -21.08 -3.15
N ASP A 228 -0.87 -21.03 -1.94
CA ASP A 228 -2.24 -21.51 -1.71
C ASP A 228 -3.19 -20.80 -2.71
N PRO A 229 -3.80 -21.54 -3.65
CA PRO A 229 -4.47 -20.93 -4.80
C PRO A 229 -5.71 -20.12 -4.40
N VAL A 230 -6.35 -20.48 -3.29
CA VAL A 230 -7.54 -19.78 -2.80
C VAL A 230 -7.14 -18.49 -2.09
N ALA A 231 -6.12 -18.56 -1.23
CA ALA A 231 -5.62 -17.38 -0.53
C ALA A 231 -5.02 -16.36 -1.50
N ARG A 232 -4.18 -16.81 -2.44
CA ARG A 232 -3.52 -15.95 -3.45
C ARG A 232 -4.51 -15.24 -4.37
N LYS A 233 -5.55 -15.96 -4.82
CA LYS A 233 -6.64 -15.37 -5.61
C LYS A 233 -7.26 -14.15 -4.94
N ASN A 234 -7.39 -14.14 -3.62
CA ASN A 234 -8.00 -13.05 -2.86
C ASN A 234 -6.99 -12.03 -2.29
N PHE A 235 -5.72 -12.41 -2.14
CA PHE A 235 -4.68 -11.57 -1.56
C PHE A 235 -4.31 -10.40 -2.46
N ARG A 236 -4.31 -9.18 -1.90
CA ARG A 236 -3.80 -7.99 -2.57
C ARG A 236 -2.81 -7.29 -1.66
N LEU A 237 -1.71 -6.84 -2.26
CA LEU A 237 -0.81 -5.87 -1.65
C LEU A 237 -1.18 -4.48 -2.18
N VAL A 238 -1.25 -3.49 -1.30
CA VAL A 238 -1.53 -2.11 -1.68
C VAL A 238 -0.35 -1.25 -1.31
N VAL A 239 0.13 -0.48 -2.27
CA VAL A 239 1.22 0.49 -2.14
C VAL A 239 0.63 1.89 -2.21
N ILE A 240 0.87 2.72 -1.20
CA ILE A 240 0.49 4.13 -1.23
C ILE A 240 1.68 4.91 -1.74
N VAL A 241 1.50 5.64 -2.85
CA VAL A 241 2.46 6.62 -3.36
C VAL A 241 2.16 7.97 -2.71
N PRO A 242 3.01 8.47 -1.79
CA PRO A 242 2.74 9.72 -1.08
C PRO A 242 2.95 10.93 -1.99
N ASP A 243 1.94 11.80 -2.04
CA ASP A 243 2.01 13.12 -2.66
C ASP A 243 2.23 14.21 -1.57
N SER A 244 1.71 14.00 -0.36
CA SER A 244 2.07 14.81 0.82
C SER A 244 2.03 13.99 2.11
N VAL A 245 2.89 14.36 3.06
CA VAL A 245 2.96 13.79 4.40
C VAL A 245 2.88 14.93 5.41
N GLU A 246 2.15 14.72 6.50
CA GLU A 246 2.01 15.71 7.57
C GLU A 246 2.28 15.05 8.91
N GLN A 247 3.24 15.59 9.65
CA GLN A 247 3.47 15.28 11.06
C GLN A 247 2.79 16.35 11.90
N THR A 248 1.94 15.98 12.84
CA THR A 248 1.44 16.87 13.89
C THR A 248 2.00 16.39 15.21
N ASP A 249 3.00 17.10 15.73
CA ASP A 249 3.64 16.81 17.02
C ASP A 249 2.90 17.58 18.12
N LEU A 250 2.31 16.83 19.04
CA LEU A 250 1.57 17.31 20.20
C LEU A 250 2.22 16.83 21.51
N SER A 251 3.47 16.36 21.46
CA SER A 251 4.19 15.83 22.62
C SER A 251 4.41 16.86 23.73
N ASP A 252 4.59 18.13 23.36
CA ASP A 252 4.70 19.28 24.25
C ASP A 252 3.59 20.30 23.91
N PRO A 253 2.56 20.47 24.77
CA PRO A 253 1.45 21.40 24.53
C PRO A 253 1.86 22.86 24.32
N GLU A 254 3.01 23.29 24.85
CA GLU A 254 3.51 24.66 24.66
C GLU A 254 4.27 24.83 23.34
N LYS A 255 4.72 23.73 22.74
CA LYS A 255 5.56 23.72 21.52
C LYS A 255 4.95 22.92 20.39
N GLY A 256 3.68 22.57 20.44
CA GLY A 256 3.04 21.80 19.38
C GLY A 256 3.33 22.39 18.01
N ARG A 257 3.72 21.55 17.05
CA ARG A 257 4.03 21.96 15.67
C ARG A 257 3.48 20.97 14.66
N ARG A 258 3.17 21.48 13.48
CA ARG A 258 2.84 20.68 12.31
C ARG A 258 3.93 20.85 11.25
N TYR A 259 4.43 19.74 10.72
CA TYR A 259 5.37 19.73 9.59
C TYR A 259 4.69 19.12 8.38
N LYS A 260 4.55 19.91 7.31
CA LYS A 260 3.96 19.46 6.05
C LYS A 260 5.07 19.24 5.02
N TYR A 261 5.19 18.01 4.56
CA TYR A 261 6.05 17.58 3.48
C TYR A 261 5.20 17.44 2.22
N THR A 262 5.55 18.15 1.15
CA THR A 262 4.87 18.05 -0.15
C THR A 262 5.86 17.53 -1.17
N PHE A 263 5.50 16.47 -1.90
CA PHE A 263 6.34 15.98 -2.98
C PHE A 263 6.23 16.91 -4.19
N ASP A 264 7.37 17.29 -4.74
CA ASP A 264 7.51 18.18 -5.89
C ASP A 264 8.57 17.60 -6.83
N ASP A 265 8.10 16.93 -7.88
CA ASP A 265 8.92 16.26 -8.89
C ASP A 265 9.79 17.24 -9.70
N SER A 266 9.47 18.54 -9.67
CA SER A 266 10.31 19.57 -10.28
C SER A 266 11.58 19.87 -9.47
N THR A 267 11.62 19.46 -8.20
CA THR A 267 12.74 19.69 -7.30
C THR A 267 13.55 18.41 -7.11
N ARG A 268 14.87 18.48 -7.33
CA ARG A 268 15.77 17.35 -7.00
C ARG A 268 16.38 17.46 -5.59
N ALA A 269 16.31 18.64 -4.99
CA ALA A 269 16.77 18.84 -3.62
C ALA A 269 15.87 18.10 -2.62
N ASN A 270 16.44 17.65 -1.50
CA ASN A 270 15.70 17.03 -0.39
C ASN A 270 14.78 15.86 -0.82
N ALA A 271 15.26 15.00 -1.72
CA ALA A 271 14.50 13.87 -2.26
C ALA A 271 13.20 14.26 -3.00
N GLY A 272 13.12 15.48 -3.51
CA GLY A 272 11.92 16.03 -4.12
C GLY A 272 10.83 16.39 -3.13
N TRP A 273 11.18 16.68 -1.87
CA TRP A 273 10.24 17.09 -0.84
C TRP A 273 10.48 18.53 -0.39
N ARG A 274 9.41 19.33 -0.40
CA ARG A 274 9.37 20.63 0.29
C ARG A 274 8.81 20.44 1.70
N THR A 275 9.45 21.06 2.69
CA THR A 275 9.01 21.04 4.10
C THR A 275 8.53 22.43 4.52
N GLU A 276 7.37 22.49 5.18
CA GLU A 276 6.79 23.70 5.75
C GLU A 276 6.43 23.44 7.23
N GLU A 277 6.88 24.32 8.13
CA GLU A 277 6.46 24.32 9.53
C GLU A 277 5.18 25.17 9.69
N LEU A 278 4.19 24.64 10.38
CA LEU A 278 2.84 25.16 10.53
C LEU A 278 2.42 25.08 12.00
N TRP A 279 1.42 25.90 12.35
CA TRP A 279 0.72 25.75 13.63
C TRP A 279 -0.05 24.41 13.69
N PRO A 280 -0.18 23.79 14.88
CA PRO A 280 -0.92 22.53 15.08
C PRO A 280 -2.32 22.48 14.48
#